data_AF-A0A2C9JSW8-F1
#
_entry.id   AF-A0A2C9JSW8-F1
#
_cell.length_a   1.000
_cell.length_b   1.000
_cell.length_c   1.000
_cell.angle_alpha   90.00
_cell.angle_beta   90.00
_cell.angle_gamma   90.00
#
_symmetry.space_group_name_H-M   'P 1'
#
loop_
_entity.id
_entity.type
_entity.pdbx_description
1 polymer ?
#
loop_
_entity_poly.entity_id
_entity_poly.type
_entity_poly.pdbx_seq_one_letter_code
_entity_poly.pdbx_strand_id
1 'polypeptide(L)'
;MMLQDQSNKEELQHRHYVLLNELQKMSRELPGKFQQRLSYDLLSALASALLDGTAFEIVKGLEEVQHLEEKSLFTQRQKVINDHKSQRHEMNKKHKELLLENQNKPHNLPLIEAQVERELDTMERRCEEEMKKRDAKIILELDQKLMDQQSMLEKAGVPGFYVTNNRQDVRLQMYLLEFITRLAAKEKELRNS
;
A
#
# COMPACT_ATOMS: atom_id res chain seq x y z
N MET A 1 45.85 -12.56 11.34
CA MET A 1 44.82 -11.81 12.10
C MET A 1 44.80 -10.33 11.69
N MET A 2 45.85 -9.52 11.93
CA MET A 2 45.85 -8.08 11.58
C MET A 2 45.62 -7.76 10.09
N LEU A 3 46.17 -8.57 9.16
CA LEU A 3 46.00 -8.38 7.71
C LEU A 3 44.58 -8.73 7.22
N GLN A 4 43.91 -9.70 7.85
CA GLN A 4 42.51 -10.05 7.53
C GLN A 4 41.54 -8.96 8.02
N ASP A 5 41.80 -8.38 9.19
CA ASP A 5 41.00 -7.26 9.71
C ASP A 5 41.16 -5.98 8.88
N GLN A 6 42.33 -5.75 8.26
CA GLN A 6 42.55 -4.63 7.35
C GLN A 6 41.83 -4.84 6.01
N SER A 7 41.96 -6.02 5.40
CA SER A 7 41.26 -6.37 4.15
C SER A 7 39.75 -6.24 4.29
N ASN A 8 39.18 -6.72 5.40
CA ASN A 8 37.73 -6.66 5.63
C ASN A 8 37.23 -5.21 5.85
N LYS A 9 38.04 -4.34 6.45
CA LYS A 9 37.72 -2.91 6.59
C LYS A 9 37.76 -2.18 5.25
N GLU A 10 38.73 -2.50 4.40
CA GLU A 10 38.84 -1.92 3.05
C GLU A 10 37.66 -2.33 2.16
N GLU A 11 37.23 -3.60 2.24
CA GLU A 11 36.04 -4.10 1.53
C GLU A 11 34.75 -3.39 1.98
N LEU A 12 34.54 -3.23 3.29
CA LEU A 12 33.38 -2.52 3.83
C LEU A 12 33.38 -1.03 3.45
N GLN A 13 34.54 -0.37 3.47
CA GLN A 13 34.67 1.03 3.04
C GLN A 13 34.39 1.18 1.55
N HIS A 14 34.90 0.26 0.73
CA HIS A 14 34.62 0.26 -0.70
C HIS A 14 33.12 0.10 -0.97
N ARG A 15 32.47 -0.86 -0.30
CA ARG A 15 31.03 -1.07 -0.44
C ARG A 15 30.22 0.14 0.02
N HIS A 16 30.58 0.75 1.15
CA HIS A 16 29.95 1.99 1.62
C HIS A 16 30.05 3.10 0.59
N TYR A 17 31.24 3.32 0.03
CA TYR A 17 31.47 4.33 -1.00
C TYR A 17 30.62 4.08 -2.26
N VAL A 18 30.50 2.83 -2.71
CA VAL A 18 29.66 2.47 -3.86
C VAL A 18 28.18 2.78 -3.56
N LEU A 19 27.66 2.33 -2.41
CA LEU A 19 26.28 2.59 -2.00
C LEU A 19 25.99 4.08 -1.88
N LEU A 20 26.88 4.84 -1.23
CA LEU A 20 26.74 6.28 -1.04
C LEU A 20 26.72 7.03 -2.39
N ASN A 21 27.60 6.67 -3.33
CA ASN A 21 27.60 7.28 -4.66
C ASN A 21 26.29 7.04 -5.41
N GLU A 22 25.76 5.82 -5.34
CA GLU A 22 24.48 5.50 -5.97
C GLU A 22 23.32 6.26 -5.29
N LEU A 23 23.30 6.34 -3.96
CA LEU A 23 22.34 7.16 -3.22
C LEU A 23 22.40 8.64 -3.61
N GLN A 24 23.60 9.20 -3.76
CA GLN A 24 23.78 10.58 -4.20
C GLN A 24 23.28 10.80 -5.63
N LYS A 25 23.54 9.87 -6.56
CA LYS A 25 23.00 9.94 -7.93
C LYS A 25 21.47 9.95 -7.91
N MET A 26 20.85 9.00 -7.21
CA MET A 26 19.39 8.92 -7.11
C MET A 26 18.78 10.16 -6.44
N SER A 27 19.45 10.75 -5.43
CA SER A 27 19.00 12.00 -4.79
C SER A 27 18.90 13.18 -5.76
N ARG A 28 19.77 13.24 -6.79
CA ARG A 28 19.79 14.31 -7.80
C ARG A 28 18.66 14.18 -8.83
N GLU A 29 18.06 12.99 -8.94
CA GLU A 29 16.89 12.75 -9.80
C GLU A 29 15.59 13.29 -9.17
N LEU A 30 15.60 13.59 -7.86
CA LEU A 30 14.42 14.02 -7.14
C LEU A 30 14.09 15.52 -7.37
N PRO A 31 12.82 15.91 -7.19
CA PRO A 31 12.46 17.32 -7.13
C PRO A 31 13.25 18.06 -6.03
N GLY A 32 13.74 19.26 -6.32
CA GLY A 32 14.66 20.00 -5.45
C GLY A 32 14.22 20.15 -4.00
N LYS A 33 12.91 20.28 -3.74
CA LYS A 33 12.34 20.36 -2.38
C LYS A 33 12.58 19.10 -1.53
N PHE A 34 12.72 17.94 -2.14
CA PHE A 34 13.04 16.69 -1.45
C PHE A 34 14.55 16.45 -1.41
N GLN A 35 15.25 16.79 -2.49
CA GLN A 35 16.71 16.71 -2.56
C GLN A 35 17.38 17.50 -1.42
N GLN A 36 16.88 18.70 -1.10
CA GLN A 36 17.41 19.53 -0.01
C GLN A 36 17.25 18.88 1.38
N ARG A 37 16.34 17.93 1.54
CA ARG A 37 16.12 17.18 2.78
C ARG A 37 17.02 15.94 2.91
N LEU A 38 17.75 15.60 1.84
CA LEU A 38 18.67 14.47 1.79
C LEU A 38 20.10 14.95 1.99
N SER A 39 20.46 15.26 3.24
CA SER A 39 21.82 15.66 3.57
C SER A 39 22.83 14.54 3.29
N TYR A 40 24.10 14.92 3.11
CA TYR A 40 25.19 13.95 3.00
C TYR A 40 25.21 12.98 4.18
N ASP A 41 25.02 13.50 5.41
CA ASP A 41 25.03 12.69 6.62
C ASP A 41 23.90 11.65 6.62
N LEU A 42 22.70 12.02 6.16
CA LEU A 42 21.59 11.08 6.03
C LEU A 42 21.90 9.97 5.01
N LEU A 43 22.42 10.33 3.83
CA LEU A 43 22.75 9.35 2.80
C LEU A 43 23.92 8.45 3.23
N SER A 44 24.91 8.99 3.94
CA SER A 44 26.03 8.25 4.50
C SER A 44 25.58 7.27 5.58
N ALA A 45 24.69 7.71 6.49
CA ALA A 45 24.09 6.84 7.50
C ALA A 45 23.25 5.74 6.85
N LEU A 46 22.47 6.07 5.82
CA LEU A 46 21.67 5.09 5.09
C LEU A 46 22.57 4.07 4.39
N ALA A 47 23.65 4.49 3.71
CA ALA A 47 24.62 3.58 3.12
C ALA A 47 25.20 2.62 4.16
N SER A 48 25.53 3.10 5.37
CA SER A 48 26.01 2.26 6.48
C SER A 48 24.96 1.23 6.91
N ALA A 49 23.69 1.62 7.03
CA ALA A 49 22.60 0.72 7.42
C ALA A 49 22.30 -0.37 6.36
N LEU A 50 22.75 -0.18 5.12
CA LEU A 50 22.56 -1.14 4.02
C LEU A 50 23.74 -2.12 3.88
N LEU A 51 24.85 -1.93 4.60
CA LEU A 51 26.06 -2.74 4.43
C LEU A 51 25.87 -4.22 4.76
N ASP A 52 25.14 -4.55 5.81
CA ASP A 52 24.93 -5.95 6.20
C ASP A 52 23.80 -6.64 5.39
N GLY A 53 23.04 -5.86 4.62
CA GLY A 53 21.91 -6.32 3.83
C GLY A 53 20.61 -6.58 4.62
N THR A 54 20.63 -6.46 5.95
CA THR A 54 19.46 -6.67 6.82
C THR A 54 18.34 -5.71 6.47
N ALA A 55 18.68 -4.44 6.24
CA ALA A 55 17.70 -3.43 5.82
C ALA A 55 17.04 -3.75 4.46
N PHE A 56 17.76 -4.39 3.52
CA PHE A 56 17.15 -4.86 2.27
C PHE A 56 16.15 -5.98 2.52
N GLU A 57 16.48 -6.94 3.37
CA GLU A 57 15.59 -8.05 3.72
C GLU A 57 14.34 -7.56 4.45
N ILE A 58 14.49 -6.59 5.36
CA ILE A 58 13.36 -5.96 6.07
C ILE A 58 12.43 -5.27 5.07
N VAL A 59 12.96 -4.43 4.18
CA VAL A 59 12.13 -3.73 3.17
C VAL A 59 11.40 -4.72 2.27
N LYS A 60 12.08 -5.78 1.82
CA LYS A 60 11.46 -6.84 1.02
C LYS A 60 10.34 -7.57 1.78
N GLY A 61 10.57 -7.92 3.05
CA GLY A 61 9.55 -8.55 3.88
C GLY A 61 8.34 -7.63 4.10
N LEU A 62 8.57 -6.33 4.29
CA LEU A 62 7.51 -5.34 4.42
C LEU A 62 6.68 -5.20 3.13
N GLU A 63 7.32 -5.25 1.96
CA GLU A 63 6.66 -5.25 0.64
C GLU A 63 5.79 -6.50 0.44
N GLU A 64 6.31 -7.69 0.76
CA GLU A 64 5.55 -8.94 0.69
C GLU A 64 4.31 -8.90 1.61
N VAL A 65 4.48 -8.45 2.84
CA VAL A 65 3.37 -8.31 3.80
C VAL A 65 2.36 -7.27 3.32
N GLN A 66 2.81 -6.16 2.73
CA GLN A 66 1.91 -5.16 2.15
C GLN A 66 1.06 -5.75 1.02
N HIS A 67 1.68 -6.48 0.09
CA HIS A 67 0.95 -7.09 -1.02
C HIS A 67 -0.09 -8.12 -0.56
N LEU A 68 0.22 -8.92 0.46
CA LEU A 68 -0.73 -9.86 1.03
C LEU A 68 -1.94 -9.14 1.63
N GLU A 69 -1.71 -8.04 2.35
CA GLU A 69 -2.77 -7.25 2.96
C GLU A 69 -3.63 -6.55 1.91
N GLU A 70 -3.02 -5.87 0.94
CA GLU A 70 -3.73 -5.21 -0.17
C GLU A 70 -4.60 -6.20 -0.95
N LYS A 71 -4.09 -7.41 -1.20
CA LYS A 71 -4.85 -8.49 -1.85
C LYS A 71 -6.02 -8.96 -0.99
N SER A 72 -5.84 -9.06 0.33
CA SER A 72 -6.91 -9.39 1.28
C SER A 72 -8.01 -8.32 1.25
N LEU A 73 -7.64 -7.04 1.40
CA LEU A 73 -8.56 -5.90 1.38
C LEU A 73 -9.34 -5.82 0.06
N PHE A 74 -8.64 -5.98 -1.07
CA PHE A 74 -9.25 -6.01 -2.40
C PHE A 74 -10.26 -7.15 -2.53
N THR A 75 -9.87 -8.36 -2.10
CA THR A 75 -10.75 -9.54 -2.15
C THR A 75 -12.00 -9.33 -1.31
N GLN A 76 -11.85 -8.78 -0.11
CA GLN A 76 -12.97 -8.48 0.77
C GLN A 76 -13.91 -7.42 0.17
N ARG A 77 -13.37 -6.36 -0.46
CA ARG A 77 -14.17 -5.36 -1.20
C ARG A 77 -14.92 -6.00 -2.36
N GLN A 78 -14.26 -6.85 -3.14
CA GLN A 78 -14.85 -7.55 -4.27
C GLN A 78 -16.01 -8.46 -3.85
N LYS A 79 -15.90 -9.10 -2.69
CA LYS A 79 -17.00 -9.88 -2.10
C LYS A 79 -18.25 -9.03 -1.88
N VAL A 80 -18.13 -7.86 -1.26
CA VAL A 80 -19.26 -6.93 -1.05
C VAL A 80 -19.88 -6.51 -2.39
N ILE A 81 -19.06 -6.23 -3.41
CA ILE A 81 -19.57 -5.87 -4.75
C ILE A 81 -20.40 -7.01 -5.33
N ASN A 82 -19.91 -8.24 -5.22
CA ASN A 82 -20.57 -9.41 -5.77
C ASN A 82 -21.87 -9.73 -5.01
N ASP A 83 -21.86 -9.59 -3.68
CA ASP A 83 -23.03 -9.77 -2.83
C ASP A 83 -24.12 -8.73 -3.21
N HIS A 84 -23.76 -7.46 -3.40
CA HIS A 84 -24.70 -6.42 -3.86
C HIS A 84 -25.24 -6.67 -5.27
N LYS A 85 -24.42 -7.21 -6.18
CA LYS A 85 -24.88 -7.63 -7.51
C LYS A 85 -25.89 -8.77 -7.41
N SER A 86 -25.62 -9.77 -6.58
CA SER A 86 -26.51 -10.91 -6.36
C SER A 86 -27.85 -10.47 -5.75
N GLN A 87 -27.80 -9.64 -4.70
CA GLN A 87 -28.99 -9.09 -4.05
C GLN A 87 -29.85 -8.28 -5.03
N ARG A 88 -29.25 -7.42 -5.86
CA ARG A 88 -29.98 -6.67 -6.90
C ARG A 88 -30.62 -7.60 -7.92
N HIS A 89 -29.92 -8.65 -8.33
CA HIS A 89 -30.45 -9.60 -9.30
C HIS A 89 -31.65 -10.36 -8.73
N GLU A 90 -31.54 -10.86 -7.50
CA GLU A 90 -32.63 -11.59 -6.83
C GLU A 90 -33.85 -10.69 -6.59
N MET A 91 -33.65 -9.45 -6.14
CA MET A 91 -34.71 -8.48 -5.92
C MET A 91 -35.43 -8.14 -7.23
N ASN A 92 -34.68 -7.81 -8.28
CA ASN A 92 -35.26 -7.52 -9.60
C ASN A 92 -36.03 -8.72 -10.17
N LYS A 93 -35.58 -9.95 -9.92
CA LYS A 93 -36.31 -11.15 -10.32
C LYS A 93 -37.66 -11.24 -9.61
N LYS A 94 -37.68 -11.09 -8.27
CA LYS A 94 -38.91 -11.11 -7.46
C LYS A 94 -39.89 -9.99 -7.86
N HIS A 95 -39.37 -8.79 -8.10
CA HIS A 95 -40.20 -7.65 -8.53
C HIS A 95 -40.80 -7.86 -9.92
N LYS A 96 -40.05 -8.43 -10.86
CA LYS A 96 -40.58 -8.80 -12.19
C LYS A 96 -41.69 -9.84 -12.09
N GLU A 97 -41.51 -10.87 -11.26
CA GLU A 97 -42.52 -11.91 -11.02
C GLU A 97 -43.79 -11.30 -10.39
N LEU A 98 -43.64 -10.45 -9.38
CA LEU A 98 -44.75 -9.77 -8.70
C LEU A 98 -45.57 -8.88 -9.64
N LEU A 99 -44.91 -8.13 -10.52
CA LEU A 99 -45.57 -7.27 -11.51
C LEU A 99 -46.31 -8.11 -12.55
N LEU A 100 -45.71 -9.22 -13.01
CA LEU A 100 -46.34 -10.13 -13.97
C LEU A 100 -47.61 -10.79 -13.39
N GLU A 101 -47.58 -11.21 -12.13
CA GLU A 101 -48.73 -11.82 -11.44
C GLU A 101 -49.91 -10.84 -11.28
N ASN A 102 -49.63 -9.54 -11.20
CA ASN A 102 -50.63 -8.50 -10.98
C ASN A 102 -50.99 -7.70 -12.24
N GLN A 103 -50.46 -8.08 -13.41
CA GLN A 103 -50.70 -7.38 -14.68
C GLN A 103 -52.19 -7.26 -15.05
N ASN A 104 -53.02 -8.21 -14.62
CA ASN A 104 -54.45 -8.26 -14.91
C ASN A 104 -55.31 -7.48 -13.88
N LYS A 105 -54.69 -6.80 -12.90
CA LYS A 105 -55.37 -6.06 -11.82
C LYS A 105 -54.96 -4.57 -11.88
N PRO A 106 -55.48 -3.79 -12.85
CA PRO A 106 -54.97 -2.44 -13.16
C PRO A 106 -55.08 -1.45 -12.00
N HIS A 107 -56.05 -1.61 -11.09
CA HIS A 107 -56.19 -0.76 -9.91
C HIS A 107 -55.13 -1.01 -8.83
N ASN A 108 -54.53 -2.20 -8.80
CA ASN A 108 -53.50 -2.57 -7.82
C ASN A 108 -52.09 -2.26 -8.31
N LEU A 109 -51.91 -2.12 -9.64
CA LEU A 109 -50.61 -1.98 -10.27
C LEU A 109 -49.83 -0.74 -9.78
N PRO A 110 -50.42 0.47 -9.67
CA PRO A 110 -49.67 1.65 -9.19
C PRO A 110 -49.19 1.51 -7.74
N LEU A 111 -49.95 0.82 -6.90
CA LEU A 111 -49.56 0.56 -5.51
C LEU A 111 -48.35 -0.38 -5.44
N ILE A 112 -48.35 -1.42 -6.27
CA ILE A 112 -47.28 -2.41 -6.35
C ILE A 112 -46.01 -1.78 -6.95
N GLU A 113 -46.15 -1.00 -8.01
CA GLU A 113 -45.03 -0.25 -8.61
C GLU A 113 -44.38 0.70 -7.59
N ALA A 114 -45.19 1.47 -6.85
CA ALA A 114 -44.69 2.34 -5.79
C ALA A 114 -44.01 1.56 -4.65
N GLN A 115 -44.48 0.34 -4.34
CA GLN A 115 -43.83 -0.53 -3.35
C GLN A 115 -42.47 -1.03 -3.87
N VAL A 116 -42.41 -1.52 -5.11
CA VAL A 116 -41.20 -2.00 -5.77
C VAL A 116 -40.14 -0.90 -5.82
N GLU A 117 -40.53 0.32 -6.21
CA GLU A 117 -39.63 1.48 -6.26
C GLU A 117 -39.05 1.81 -4.88
N ARG A 118 -39.89 1.82 -3.83
CA ARG A 118 -39.43 2.06 -2.46
C ARG A 118 -38.47 0.97 -1.96
N GLU A 119 -38.75 -0.29 -2.27
CA GLU A 119 -37.89 -1.40 -1.89
C GLU A 119 -36.53 -1.33 -2.59
N LEU A 120 -36.50 -1.00 -3.88
CA LEU A 120 -35.27 -0.78 -4.65
C LEU A 120 -34.44 0.37 -4.07
N ASP A 121 -35.06 1.53 -3.87
CA ASP A 121 -34.36 2.70 -3.32
C ASP A 121 -33.83 2.43 -1.90
N THR A 122 -34.60 1.75 -1.05
CA THR A 122 -34.13 1.35 0.29
C THR A 122 -32.93 0.39 0.20
N MET A 123 -32.96 -0.56 -0.73
CA MET A 123 -31.88 -1.52 -0.94
C MET A 123 -30.62 -0.84 -1.49
N GLU A 124 -30.76 0.05 -2.47
CA GLU A 124 -29.65 0.80 -3.06
C GLU A 124 -28.97 1.69 -2.03
N ARG A 125 -29.74 2.42 -1.22
CA ARG A 125 -29.21 3.22 -0.11
C ARG A 125 -28.41 2.37 0.89
N ARG A 126 -28.93 1.19 1.25
CA ARG A 126 -28.20 0.26 2.12
C ARG A 126 -26.88 -0.21 1.49
N CYS A 127 -26.90 -0.60 0.22
CA CYS A 127 -25.69 -1.02 -0.49
C CYS A 127 -24.64 0.09 -0.56
N GLU A 128 -25.06 1.34 -0.83
CA GLU A 128 -24.16 2.49 -0.84
C GLU A 128 -23.53 2.74 0.52
N GLU A 129 -24.32 2.70 1.60
CA GLU A 129 -23.82 2.89 2.96
C GLU A 129 -22.84 1.80 3.38
N GLU A 130 -23.15 0.54 3.06
CA GLU A 130 -22.24 -0.59 3.30
C GLU A 130 -20.92 -0.41 2.55
N MET A 131 -20.97 0.03 1.29
CA MET A 131 -19.76 0.31 0.52
C MET A 131 -18.94 1.45 1.11
N LYS A 132 -19.58 2.56 1.47
CA LYS A 132 -18.90 3.70 2.10
C LYS A 132 -18.22 3.29 3.41
N LYS A 133 -18.90 2.50 4.25
CA LYS A 133 -18.34 1.97 5.50
C LYS A 133 -17.16 1.03 5.22
N ARG A 134 -17.27 0.18 4.20
CA ARG A 134 -16.20 -0.74 3.82
C ARG A 134 -14.97 0.00 3.29
N ASP A 135 -15.15 0.97 2.41
CA ASP A 135 -14.07 1.76 1.82
C ASP A 135 -13.38 2.62 2.89
N ALA A 136 -14.13 3.22 3.81
CA ALA A 136 -13.55 3.94 4.96
C ALA A 136 -12.71 3.02 5.86
N LYS A 137 -13.17 1.79 6.11
CA LYS A 137 -12.42 0.81 6.89
C LYS A 137 -11.12 0.39 6.19
N ILE A 138 -11.16 0.20 4.86
CA ILE A 138 -9.95 -0.10 4.07
C ILE A 138 -8.91 1.01 4.22
N ILE A 139 -9.31 2.28 4.16
CA ILE A 139 -8.40 3.42 4.33
C ILE A 139 -7.73 3.38 5.72
N LEU A 140 -8.51 3.14 6.78
CA LEU A 140 -7.97 3.04 8.14
C LEU A 140 -6.98 1.88 8.31
N GLU A 141 -7.24 0.73 7.68
CA GLU A 141 -6.34 -0.42 7.70
C GLU A 141 -5.04 -0.14 6.94
N LEU A 142 -5.11 0.58 5.82
CA LEU A 142 -3.93 1.03 5.08
C LEU A 142 -3.11 2.07 5.86
N ASP A 143 -3.76 3.02 6.52
CA ASP A 143 -3.09 4.02 7.37
C ASP A 143 -2.38 3.35 8.56
N GLN A 144 -3.03 2.39 9.22
CA GLN A 144 -2.39 1.60 10.27
C GLN A 144 -1.18 0.84 9.73
N LYS A 145 -1.30 0.26 8.52
CA LYS A 145 -0.19 -0.48 7.91
C LYS A 145 1.01 0.41 7.61
N LEU A 146 0.77 1.63 7.12
CA LEU A 146 1.82 2.63 6.92
C LEU A 146 2.56 2.93 8.23
N MET A 147 1.83 3.18 9.32
CA MET A 147 2.44 3.45 10.64
C MET A 147 3.26 2.26 11.14
N ASP A 148 2.77 1.03 10.98
CA ASP A 148 3.48 -0.19 11.39
C ASP A 148 4.78 -0.37 10.62
N GLN A 149 4.77 -0.14 9.30
CA GLN A 149 5.95 -0.19 8.44
C GLN A 149 6.97 0.89 8.83
N GLN A 150 6.54 2.13 9.05
CA GLN A 150 7.39 3.21 9.52
C GLN A 150 8.05 2.86 10.86
N SER A 151 7.26 2.39 11.83
CA SER A 151 7.75 1.96 13.15
C SER A 151 8.75 0.79 13.02
N MET A 152 8.51 -0.16 12.12
CA MET A 152 9.43 -1.29 11.92
C MET A 152 10.79 -0.83 11.36
N LEU A 153 10.78 0.06 10.37
CA LEU A 153 12.00 0.61 9.79
C LEU A 153 12.76 1.50 10.77
N GLU A 154 12.05 2.29 11.57
CA GLU A 154 12.64 3.10 12.65
C GLU A 154 13.31 2.22 13.70
N LYS A 155 12.62 1.16 14.17
CA LYS A 155 13.17 0.19 15.14
C LYS A 155 14.34 -0.62 14.59
N ALA A 156 14.35 -0.87 13.29
CA ALA A 156 15.47 -1.49 12.58
C ALA A 156 16.66 -0.54 12.40
N GLY A 157 16.54 0.73 12.80
CA GLY A 157 17.60 1.72 12.70
C GLY A 157 17.84 2.23 11.28
N VAL A 158 16.85 2.07 10.37
CA VAL A 158 16.97 2.55 8.99
C VAL A 158 16.83 4.08 8.98
N PRO A 159 17.87 4.84 8.57
CA PRO A 159 17.84 6.29 8.64
C PRO A 159 16.76 6.93 7.77
N GLY A 160 16.13 7.99 8.28
CA GLY A 160 15.09 8.75 7.59
C GLY A 160 13.68 8.21 7.79
N PHE A 161 13.51 7.08 8.47
CA PHE A 161 12.22 6.52 8.85
C PHE A 161 11.85 6.84 10.29
N TYR A 162 10.61 7.29 10.47
CA TYR A 162 9.96 7.59 11.74
C TYR A 162 8.44 7.63 11.49
N VAL A 163 7.64 7.41 12.53
CA VAL A 163 6.18 7.45 12.40
C VAL A 163 5.72 8.89 12.10
N THR A 164 5.02 9.09 10.97
CA THR A 164 4.52 10.41 10.54
C THR A 164 3.35 10.30 9.58
N ASN A 165 2.40 11.23 9.71
CA ASN A 165 1.28 11.43 8.79
C ASN A 165 1.45 12.69 7.91
N ASN A 166 2.58 13.40 8.04
CA ASN A 166 2.86 14.57 7.23
C ASN A 166 3.11 14.13 5.78
N ARG A 167 2.34 14.67 4.84
CA ARG A 167 2.41 14.30 3.42
C ARG A 167 3.80 14.45 2.81
N GLN A 168 4.58 15.46 3.22
CA GLN A 168 5.94 15.65 2.70
C GLN A 168 6.92 14.64 3.28
N ASP A 169 6.77 14.27 4.54
CA ASP A 169 7.63 13.29 5.20
C ASP A 169 7.35 11.88 4.69
N VAL A 170 6.07 11.50 4.57
CA VAL A 170 5.67 10.23 3.95
C VAL A 170 6.22 10.15 2.53
N ARG A 171 6.11 11.23 1.74
CA ARG A 171 6.67 11.26 0.38
C ARG A 171 8.19 11.11 0.36
N LEU A 172 8.90 11.72 1.32
CA LEU A 172 10.34 11.57 1.45
C LEU A 172 10.72 10.12 1.79
N GLN A 173 10.02 9.51 2.75
CA GLN A 173 10.23 8.11 3.12
C GLN A 173 9.95 7.15 1.96
N MET A 174 8.95 7.44 1.12
CA MET A 174 8.72 6.68 -0.12
C MET A 174 9.91 6.75 -1.09
N TYR A 175 10.55 7.92 -1.23
CA TYR A 175 11.77 8.03 -2.06
C TYR A 175 12.93 7.24 -1.46
N LEU A 176 13.08 7.24 -0.14
CA LEU A 176 14.10 6.42 0.53
C LEU A 176 13.83 4.92 0.32
N LEU A 177 12.58 4.46 0.41
CA LEU A 177 12.21 3.08 0.08
C LEU A 177 12.59 2.73 -1.37
N GLU A 178 12.26 3.62 -2.30
CA GLU A 178 12.62 3.42 -3.71
C GLU A 178 14.14 3.29 -3.90
N PHE A 179 14.95 4.07 -3.18
CA PHE A 179 16.40 3.96 -3.23
C PHE A 179 16.88 2.59 -2.73
N ILE A 180 16.34 2.15 -1.58
CA ILE A 180 16.68 0.86 -0.98
C ILE A 180 16.32 -0.29 -1.94
N THR A 181 15.11 -0.28 -2.52
CA THR A 181 14.66 -1.32 -3.46
C THR A 181 15.49 -1.34 -4.74
N ARG A 182 15.83 -0.16 -5.31
CA ARG A 182 16.70 -0.07 -6.50
C ARG A 182 18.10 -0.61 -6.23
N LEU A 183 18.68 -0.30 -5.05
CA LEU A 183 20.00 -0.82 -4.66
C LEU A 183 19.97 -2.33 -4.44
N ALA A 184 18.93 -2.85 -3.79
CA ALA A 184 18.75 -4.30 -3.61
C ALA A 184 18.73 -5.04 -4.95
N ALA A 185 18.03 -4.48 -5.95
CA ALA A 185 17.99 -5.06 -7.30
C ALA A 185 19.38 -5.08 -7.96
N LYS A 186 20.13 -3.97 -7.89
CA LYS A 186 21.50 -3.88 -8.43
C LYS A 186 22.46 -4.85 -7.76
N GLU A 187 22.42 -4.99 -6.43
CA GLU A 187 23.26 -5.96 -5.72
C GLU A 187 22.96 -7.40 -6.13
N LYS A 188 21.68 -7.71 -6.40
CA LYS A 188 21.26 -9.03 -6.86
C LYS A 188 21.76 -9.32 -8.29
N GLU A 189 21.72 -8.34 -9.18
CA GLU A 189 22.24 -8.47 -10.56
C GLU A 189 23.75 -8.72 -10.57
N LEU A 190 24.50 -7.99 -9.74
CA LEU A 190 25.96 -8.15 -9.60
C LEU A 190 26.36 -9.53 -9.06
N ARG A 191 25.54 -10.14 -8.19
CA ARG A 191 25.81 -11.49 -7.64
C ARG A 191 25.45 -12.62 -8.61
N ASN A 192 24.59 -12.35 -9.59
CA ASN A 192 24.12 -13.34 -10.56
C ASN A 192 24.85 -13.25 -11.92
N SER A 193 25.76 -12.29 -12.08
CA SER A 193 26.60 -12.08 -13.27
C SER A 193 27.98 -12.69 -13.07
#